data_AF-A0A919YY09-F1
#
_entry.id   AF-A0A919YY09-F1
#
_cell.length_a   1.000
_cell.length_b   1.000
_cell.length_c   1.000
_cell.angle_alpha   90.00
_cell.angle_beta   90.00
_cell.angle_gamma   90.00
#
_symmetry.space_group_name_H-M   'P 1'
#
loop_
_entity.id
_entity.type
_entity.pdbx_description
1 polymer ?
#
loop_
_entity_poly.entity_id
_entity_poly.type
_entity_poly.pdbx_seq_one_letter_code
_entity_poly.pdbx_strand_id
1 'polypeptide(L)'
;MSINLKFEEQASHQICCSTGEIRKSHHSDKAKNNLTHRLNRIEGQIRGIKGLIEKDTYCGDVLNQIAAVQSALNGVGKHLLENHLKTCIVERVQQNDETVITELLFTMNKLMK
;
A
#
# COMPACT_ATOMS: atom_id res chain seq x y z
N MET A 1 19.81 15.87 20.66
CA MET A 1 18.97 14.69 20.33
C MET A 1 17.58 15.18 19.91
N SER A 2 17.45 15.75 18.71
CA SER A 2 16.15 16.29 18.22
C SER A 2 16.09 16.40 16.68
N ILE A 3 16.73 15.50 15.95
CA ILE A 3 16.79 15.59 14.47
C ILE A 3 15.69 14.77 13.79
N ASN A 4 14.98 13.88 14.50
CA ASN A 4 14.03 12.93 13.90
C ASN A 4 12.57 13.38 13.79
N LEU A 5 12.20 14.60 14.19
CA LEU A 5 10.79 15.03 14.18
C LEU A 5 10.42 15.98 13.02
N LYS A 6 11.38 16.41 12.18
CA LYS A 6 11.10 17.30 11.03
C LYS A 6 11.04 16.58 9.68
N PHE A 7 11.41 15.30 9.62
CA PHE A 7 11.46 14.55 8.36
C PHE A 7 10.15 13.85 7.99
N GLU A 8 9.22 13.68 8.94
CA GLU A 8 7.95 12.99 8.70
C GLU A 8 6.82 13.94 8.26
N GLU A 9 6.92 15.23 8.57
CA GLU A 9 5.85 16.21 8.30
C GLU A 9 5.84 16.75 6.85
N GLN A 10 6.88 16.49 6.06
CA GLN A 10 7.00 17.01 4.69
C GLN A 10 6.74 15.98 3.57
N ALA A 11 6.52 14.71 3.90
CA ALA A 11 6.31 13.66 2.89
C ALA A 11 4.84 13.51 2.43
N SER A 12 3.91 14.27 3.02
CA SER A 12 2.47 14.23 2.67
C SER A 12 2.03 15.36 1.73
N HIS A 13 2.91 16.32 1.40
CA HIS A 13 2.49 17.53 0.68
C HIS A 13 3.44 18.01 -0.42
N GLN A 14 4.07 17.10 -1.15
CA GLN A 14 4.79 17.48 -2.37
C GLN A 14 4.62 16.46 -3.50
N ILE A 15 3.38 16.34 -3.98
CA ILE A 15 3.11 16.01 -5.38
C ILE A 15 2.93 17.37 -6.08
N CYS A 16 4.05 18.08 -6.32
CA CYS A 16 4.00 19.30 -7.13
C CYS A 16 4.00 18.92 -8.60
N CYS A 17 2.91 19.18 -9.33
CA CYS A 17 2.65 20.48 -9.94
C CYS A 17 1.50 20.39 -10.98
N SER A 18 0.69 21.47 -11.00
CA SER A 18 -0.01 22.08 -12.15
C SER A 18 -1.06 21.28 -12.95
N THR A 19 -2.15 20.88 -12.29
CA THR A 19 -3.58 21.04 -12.71
C THR A 19 -4.43 20.32 -11.66
N GLY A 20 -5.55 20.91 -11.24
CA GLY A 20 -6.40 20.41 -10.16
C GLY A 20 -7.16 19.11 -10.45
N GLU A 21 -6.61 18.20 -11.26
CA GLU A 21 -7.22 16.90 -11.54
C GLU A 21 -6.77 15.84 -10.52
N ILE A 22 -7.74 15.28 -9.81
CA ILE A 22 -7.55 14.13 -8.93
C ILE A 22 -7.13 12.95 -9.80
N ARG A 23 -5.88 12.49 -9.68
CA ARG A 23 -5.40 11.26 -10.34
C ARG A 23 -6.22 10.08 -9.85
N LYS A 24 -6.97 9.45 -10.76
CA LYS A 24 -7.72 8.22 -10.48
C LYS A 24 -6.93 7.01 -10.94
N SER A 25 -7.06 5.91 -10.22
CA SER A 25 -6.47 4.66 -10.67
C SER A 25 -7.29 4.03 -11.80
N HIS A 26 -6.58 3.48 -12.79
CA HIS A 26 -7.17 2.71 -13.87
C HIS A 26 -7.22 1.23 -13.46
N HIS A 27 -8.27 0.83 -12.74
CA HIS A 27 -8.53 -0.57 -12.40
C HIS A 27 -9.72 -1.10 -13.18
N SER A 28 -9.56 -2.26 -13.82
CA SER A 28 -10.70 -3.04 -14.31
C SER A 28 -11.59 -3.48 -13.15
N ASP A 29 -12.87 -3.74 -13.41
CA ASP A 29 -13.78 -4.21 -12.36
C ASP A 29 -13.33 -5.54 -11.77
N LYS A 30 -12.71 -6.41 -12.58
CA LYS A 30 -12.06 -7.63 -12.11
C LYS A 30 -10.95 -7.34 -11.09
N ALA A 31 -10.09 -6.36 -11.37
CA ALA A 31 -9.02 -5.96 -10.45
C ALA A 31 -9.58 -5.36 -9.16
N LYS A 32 -10.57 -4.46 -9.25
CA LYS A 32 -11.26 -3.89 -8.08
C LYS A 32 -11.87 -4.98 -7.21
N ASN A 33 -12.67 -5.87 -7.80
CA ASN A 33 -13.31 -6.96 -7.08
C ASN A 33 -12.28 -7.89 -6.42
N ASN A 34 -11.18 -8.23 -7.10
CA ASN A 34 -10.13 -9.06 -6.51
C ASN A 34 -9.46 -8.39 -5.31
N LEU A 35 -9.10 -7.11 -5.42
CA LEU A 35 -8.48 -6.33 -4.34
C LEU A 35 -9.43 -6.22 -3.14
N THR A 36 -10.68 -5.83 -3.38
CA THR A 36 -11.70 -5.73 -2.32
C THR A 36 -11.92 -7.07 -1.63
N HIS A 37 -11.99 -8.18 -2.38
CA HIS A 37 -12.19 -9.50 -1.78
C HIS A 37 -11.02 -9.92 -0.88
N ARG A 38 -9.78 -9.58 -1.26
CA ARG A 38 -8.60 -9.82 -0.42
C ARG A 38 -8.63 -8.95 0.84
N LEU A 39 -8.98 -7.67 0.70
CA LEU A 39 -9.10 -6.75 1.84
C LEU A 39 -10.18 -7.19 2.83
N ASN A 40 -11.34 -7.67 2.35
CA ASN A 40 -12.40 -8.21 3.22
C ASN A 40 -11.91 -9.43 4.03
N ARG A 41 -11.07 -10.28 3.44
CA ARG A 41 -10.45 -11.40 4.16
C ARG A 41 -9.48 -10.91 5.24
N ILE A 42 -8.66 -9.92 4.92
CA ILE A 42 -7.72 -9.29 5.87
C ILE A 42 -8.48 -8.63 7.03
N GLU A 43 -9.59 -7.95 6.75
CA GLU A 43 -10.47 -7.40 7.78
C GLU A 43 -11.01 -8.49 8.72
N GLY A 44 -11.40 -9.64 8.17
CA GLY A 44 -11.78 -10.83 8.96
C GLY A 44 -10.63 -11.33 9.85
N GLN A 45 -9.40 -11.38 9.33
CA GLN A 45 -8.21 -11.75 10.10
C GLN A 45 -7.92 -10.77 11.24
N ILE A 46 -8.02 -9.46 10.99
CA ILE A 46 -7.84 -8.42 12.02
C ILE A 46 -8.88 -8.58 13.14
N ARG A 47 -10.15 -8.82 12.80
CA ARG A 47 -11.19 -9.14 13.78
C ARG A 47 -10.87 -10.41 14.56
N GLY A 48 -10.34 -11.44 13.89
CA GLY A 48 -9.88 -12.67 14.52
C GLY A 48 -8.78 -12.42 15.55
N ILE A 49 -7.75 -11.64 15.20
CA ILE A 49 -6.65 -11.26 16.10
C ILE A 49 -7.18 -10.56 17.34
N LYS A 50 -8.10 -9.60 17.18
CA LYS A 50 -8.75 -8.92 18.32
C LYS A 50 -9.42 -9.93 19.25
N GLY A 51 -10.17 -10.89 18.70
CA GLY A 51 -10.81 -11.94 19.49
C GLY A 51 -9.83 -12.92 20.17
N LEU A 52 -8.63 -13.13 19.63
CA LEU A 52 -7.58 -13.92 20.29
C LEU A 52 -7.02 -13.19 21.52
N ILE A 53 -6.83 -11.87 21.40
CA ILE A 53 -6.35 -11.02 22.51
C ILE A 53 -7.39 -10.97 23.63
N GLU A 54 -8.67 -10.79 23.29
CA GLU A 54 -9.78 -10.78 24.28
C GLU A 54 -9.93 -12.11 25.04
N LYS A 55 -9.37 -13.19 24.52
CA LYS A 55 -9.38 -14.54 25.13
C LYS A 55 -8.07 -14.88 25.85
N ASP A 56 -7.16 -13.92 26.00
CA ASP A 56 -5.82 -14.12 26.58
C ASP A 56 -5.06 -15.28 25.89
N THR A 57 -5.20 -15.40 24.57
CA THR A 57 -4.53 -16.46 23.78
C THR A 57 -3.01 -16.29 23.85
N TYR A 58 -2.27 -17.40 23.82
CA TYR A 58 -0.81 -17.40 23.85
C TYR A 58 -0.20 -16.44 22.82
N CYS A 59 0.74 -15.61 23.25
CA CYS A 59 1.28 -14.52 22.44
C CYS A 59 1.91 -15.01 21.12
N GLY A 60 2.50 -16.20 21.11
CA GLY A 60 3.07 -16.79 19.89
C GLY A 60 2.02 -17.00 18.79
N ASP A 61 0.81 -17.43 19.15
CA ASP A 61 -0.27 -17.65 18.19
C ASP A 61 -0.82 -16.33 17.64
N VAL A 62 -0.95 -15.32 18.50
CA VAL A 62 -1.35 -13.96 18.09
C VAL A 62 -0.31 -13.36 17.12
N LEU A 63 0.98 -13.49 17.44
CA LEU A 63 2.07 -13.03 16.57
C LEU A 63 2.07 -13.75 15.22
N ASN A 64 1.80 -15.05 15.18
CA ASN A 64 1.66 -15.81 13.94
C ASN A 64 0.50 -15.28 13.08
N GLN A 65 -0.64 -14.93 13.68
CA GLN A 65 -1.76 -14.33 12.93
C GLN A 65 -1.43 -12.92 12.42
N ILE A 66 -0.73 -12.11 13.21
CA ILE A 66 -0.25 -10.80 12.77
C ILE A 66 0.68 -10.95 11.55
N ALA A 67 1.63 -11.89 11.58
CA ALA A 67 2.52 -12.17 10.46
C ALA A 67 1.74 -12.61 9.20
N ALA A 68 0.68 -13.41 9.38
CA ALA A 68 -0.20 -13.80 8.28
C ALA A 68 -0.94 -12.60 7.66
N VAL A 69 -1.40 -11.65 8.47
CA VAL A 69 -2.03 -10.40 8.00
C VAL A 69 -1.04 -9.52 7.26
N GLN A 70 0.18 -9.36 7.78
CA GLN A 70 1.25 -8.60 7.11
C GLN A 70 1.55 -9.19 5.72
N SER A 71 1.70 -10.51 5.64
CA SER A 71 1.91 -11.21 4.36
C SER A 71 0.76 -11.00 3.37
N ALA A 72 -0.48 -11.06 3.86
CA ALA A 72 -1.66 -10.80 3.03
C ALA A 72 -1.71 -9.34 2.51
N LEU A 73 -1.39 -8.37 3.35
CA LEU A 73 -1.29 -6.95 2.96
C LEU A 73 -0.19 -6.72 1.93
N ASN A 74 0.99 -7.34 2.12
CA ASN A 74 2.08 -7.29 1.14
C ASN A 74 1.64 -7.86 -0.22
N GLY A 75 0.85 -8.94 -0.21
CA GLY A 75 0.24 -9.49 -1.43
C GLY A 75 -0.70 -8.52 -2.14
N VAL A 76 -1.52 -7.77 -1.39
CA VAL A 76 -2.40 -6.72 -1.95
C VAL A 76 -1.56 -5.58 -2.53
N GLY A 77 -0.56 -5.09 -1.80
CA GLY A 77 0.36 -4.04 -2.24
C GLY A 77 1.08 -4.40 -3.53
N LYS A 78 1.59 -5.64 -3.63
CA LYS A 78 2.22 -6.16 -4.86
C LYS A 78 1.26 -6.15 -6.05
N HIS A 79 0.02 -6.61 -5.89
CA HIS A 79 -0.97 -6.59 -6.97
C HIS A 79 -1.35 -5.18 -7.40
N LEU A 80 -1.45 -4.24 -6.45
CA LEU A 80 -1.75 -2.85 -6.74
C LEU A 80 -0.59 -2.19 -7.52
N LEU A 81 0.65 -2.44 -7.08
CA LEU A 81 1.86 -1.96 -7.75
C LEU A 81 2.00 -2.52 -9.16
N GLU A 82 1.74 -3.81 -9.36
CA GLU A 82 1.77 -4.43 -10.68
C GLU A 82 0.79 -3.76 -11.66
N ASN A 83 -0.45 -3.50 -11.20
CA ASN A 83 -1.43 -2.78 -12.01
C ASN A 83 -0.99 -1.35 -12.31
N HIS A 84 -0.42 -0.65 -11.32
CA HIS A 84 0.07 0.72 -11.49
C HIS A 84 1.21 0.80 -12.51
N LEU A 85 2.15 -0.14 -12.46
CA LEU A 85 3.24 -0.27 -13.43
C LEU A 85 2.72 -0.50 -14.85
N LYS A 86 1.74 -1.39 -15.02
CA LYS A 86 1.21 -1.78 -16.34
C LYS A 86 0.31 -0.74 -17.00
N THR A 87 -0.19 0.24 -16.25
CA THR A 87 -1.11 1.27 -16.79
C THR A 87 -0.50 2.66 -16.64
N CYS A 88 -0.65 3.28 -15.47
CA CYS A 88 -0.31 4.69 -15.24
C CYS A 88 1.17 5.00 -15.51
N ILE A 89 2.09 4.09 -15.15
CA ILE A 89 3.53 4.32 -15.31
C ILE A 89 3.94 4.21 -16.79
N VAL A 90 3.47 3.17 -17.50
CA VAL A 90 3.77 2.99 -18.94
C VAL A 90 3.34 4.20 -19.75
N GLU A 91 2.15 4.74 -19.48
CA GLU A 91 1.64 5.94 -20.17
C GLU A 91 2.54 7.16 -19.95
N ARG A 92 3.01 7.39 -18.72
CA ARG A 92 3.89 8.53 -18.39
C ARG A 92 5.30 8.38 -18.96
N VAL A 93 5.83 7.16 -18.97
CA VAL A 93 7.12 6.87 -19.62
C VAL A 93 7.05 7.16 -21.12
N GLN A 94 5.95 6.79 -21.79
CA GLN A 94 5.73 7.11 -23.20
C GLN A 94 5.63 8.62 -23.48
N GLN A 95 5.27 9.41 -22.47
CA GLN A 95 5.21 10.87 -22.52
C GLN A 95 6.56 11.54 -22.17
N ASN A 96 7.63 10.76 -21.98
CA ASN A 96 8.96 11.23 -21.53
C ASN A 96 8.94 11.96 -20.18
N ASP A 97 8.02 11.58 -19.29
CA ASP A 97 7.95 12.13 -17.94
C ASP A 97 8.89 11.38 -16.98
N GLU A 98 10.13 11.86 -16.84
CA GLU A 98 11.14 11.24 -15.98
C GLU A 98 10.80 11.27 -14.48
N THR A 99 9.91 12.16 -14.04
CA THR A 99 9.53 12.28 -12.62
C THR A 99 8.84 11.01 -12.10
N VAL A 100 8.24 10.23 -13.01
CA VAL A 100 7.51 9.01 -12.71
C VAL A 100 8.41 7.93 -12.08
N ILE A 101 9.68 7.86 -12.48
CA ILE A 101 10.64 6.88 -11.96
C ILE A 101 10.98 7.19 -10.51
N THR A 102 11.17 8.46 -10.17
CA THR A 102 11.43 8.91 -8.80
C THR A 102 10.23 8.62 -7.88
N GLU A 103 9.01 8.88 -8.36
CA GLU A 103 7.77 8.55 -7.64
C GLU A 103 7.63 7.05 -7.37
N LEU A 104 7.97 6.23 -8.38
CA LEU A 104 7.96 4.78 -8.27
C LEU A 104 8.97 4.28 -7.23
N LEU A 105 10.22 4.77 -7.27
CA LEU A 105 11.27 4.38 -6.32
C LEU A 105 10.88 4.72 -4.88
N PHE A 106 10.28 5.89 -4.66
CA PHE A 106 9.76 6.28 -3.35
C PHE A 106 8.67 5.34 -2.86
N THR A 107 7.73 4.97 -3.74
CA THR A 107 6.64 4.05 -3.43
C THR A 107 7.16 2.64 -3.12
N MET A 108 8.10 2.13 -3.91
CA MET A 108 8.71 0.82 -3.67
C MET A 108 9.43 0.77 -2.33
N ASN A 109 10.20 1.80 -1.97
CA ASN A 109 10.88 1.87 -0.67
C ASN A 109 9.92 1.86 0.52
N LYS A 110 8.67 2.31 0.37
CA LYS A 110 7.65 2.19 1.41
C LYS A 110 7.11 0.77 1.55
N LEU A 111 7.00 0.04 0.43
CA LEU A 111 6.43 -1.31 0.39
C LEU A 111 7.44 -2.42 0.74
N MET A 112 8.74 -2.13 0.73
CA MET A 112 9.81 -3.08 1.05
C MET A 112 10.30 -3.01 2.50
N LYS A 113 9.66 -2.18 3.34
CA LYS A 113 9.91 -2.15 4.79
C LYS A 113 9.10 -3.24 5.48
#